data_AF-L7VJD3-F1
#
_entry.id   AF-L7VJD3-F1
#
_cell.length_a   1.000
_cell.length_b   1.000
_cell.length_c   1.000
_cell.angle_alpha   90.00
_cell.angle_beta   90.00
_cell.angle_gamma   90.00
#
_symmetry.space_group_name_H-M   'P 1'
#
loop_
_entity.id
_entity.type
_entity.pdbx_description
1 polymer ?
#
loop_
_entity_poly.entity_id
_entity_poly.type
_entity_poly.pdbx_seq_one_letter_code
_entity_poly.pdbx_strand_id
1 'polypeptide(L)'
;MKKAKIFLTIMAIILISGCLANRTDDKKSNENAAEDELAPVTDTPVPLSMPPTSPAVTTAPENTPTPDPNLVSSFATVIYDKNENRVNNIKIAAEELDGTIIEPGEIFSFNETVGRRTKEKGYKEATIFVDGEKSKGVGGGICQVSTTLYNAALEAGLKIVERHRHSREVSYVEKGKDAAVAYNSKDLRFKNTKDYPIEIKVTVTEDEIRVSIYKKSQK
;
A
#
# COMPACT_ATOMS: atom_id res chain seq x y z
N MET A 1 -24.20 41.35 16.86
CA MET A 1 -24.42 40.90 18.26
C MET A 1 -23.42 39.80 18.58
N LYS A 2 -22.44 40.09 19.44
CA LYS A 2 -21.34 39.19 19.84
C LYS A 2 -21.87 38.17 20.87
N LYS A 3 -21.68 36.88 20.66
CA LYS A 3 -21.90 35.86 21.70
C LYS A 3 -20.54 35.35 22.20
N ALA A 4 -20.40 35.39 23.53
CA ALA A 4 -19.16 35.37 24.28
C ALA A 4 -18.51 33.98 24.38
N LYS A 5 -17.18 33.97 24.44
CA LYS A 5 -16.34 32.82 24.81
C LYS A 5 -16.39 32.65 26.34
N ILE A 6 -16.75 31.46 26.80
CA ILE A 6 -16.64 31.07 28.22
C ILE A 6 -15.32 30.30 28.35
N PHE A 7 -14.36 30.91 29.03
CA PHE A 7 -13.15 30.27 29.55
C PHE A 7 -13.53 29.61 30.89
N LEU A 8 -13.39 28.29 31.00
CA LEU A 8 -13.47 27.59 32.27
C LEU A 8 -12.06 27.14 32.67
N THR A 9 -11.48 27.88 33.61
CA THR A 9 -10.20 27.61 34.26
C THR A 9 -10.44 26.60 35.38
N ILE A 10 -9.84 25.41 35.32
CA ILE A 10 -9.80 24.48 36.46
C ILE A 10 -8.37 24.43 36.98
N MET A 11 -8.25 24.90 38.23
CA MET A 11 -7.07 24.92 39.08
C MET A 11 -6.74 23.53 39.63
N ALA A 12 -5.46 23.39 39.97
CA ALA A 12 -4.74 22.18 40.36
C ALA A 12 -5.26 21.44 41.60
N ILE A 13 -5.01 20.13 41.65
CA ILE A 13 -4.77 19.39 42.90
C ILE A 13 -3.51 18.53 42.71
N ILE A 14 -2.45 18.93 43.40
CA ILE A 14 -1.23 18.16 43.65
C ILE A 14 -1.52 17.28 44.86
N LEU A 15 -1.32 15.97 44.74
CA LEU A 15 -1.15 15.08 45.89
C LEU A 15 0.17 14.32 45.72
N ILE A 16 1.15 14.76 46.49
CA ILE A 16 2.38 14.05 46.81
C ILE A 16 2.03 13.13 47.99
N SER A 17 2.28 11.84 47.85
CA SER A 17 2.52 10.97 49.01
C SER A 17 3.51 9.89 48.61
N GLY A 18 4.67 9.91 49.27
CA GLY A 18 5.78 9.01 49.04
C GLY A 18 5.77 7.78 49.95
N CYS A 19 6.79 6.96 49.70
CA CYS A 19 7.29 5.84 50.50
C CYS A 19 6.38 4.60 50.65
N LEU A 20 6.82 3.48 50.08
CA LEU A 20 7.44 2.44 50.91
C LEU A 20 8.38 1.58 50.03
N ALA A 21 9.67 1.65 50.34
CA ALA A 21 10.61 0.61 50.01
C ALA A 21 10.30 -0.60 50.93
N ASN A 22 10.28 -1.80 50.37
CA ASN A 22 10.54 -2.98 51.20
C ASN A 22 11.48 -3.92 50.46
N ARG A 23 12.53 -4.26 51.20
CA ARG A 23 13.74 -4.99 50.85
C ARG A 23 13.63 -6.32 51.58
N THR A 24 13.78 -7.43 50.87
CA THR A 24 14.18 -8.71 51.46
C THR A 24 15.22 -9.33 50.55
N ASP A 25 16.47 -9.23 51.01
CA ASP A 25 17.61 -10.06 50.64
C ASP A 25 17.41 -11.47 51.24
N ASP A 26 17.75 -12.53 50.51
CA ASP A 26 18.42 -13.77 50.98
C ASP A 26 18.52 -14.78 49.80
N LYS A 27 19.65 -14.87 49.08
CA LYS A 27 20.89 -15.67 49.29
C LYS A 27 20.77 -17.20 49.14
N LYS A 28 21.48 -17.67 48.08
CA LYS A 28 22.37 -18.86 47.96
C LYS A 28 21.72 -20.25 48.08
N SER A 29 22.17 -21.32 47.40
CA SER A 29 23.46 -21.67 46.80
C SER A 29 23.34 -22.96 45.96
N ASN A 30 24.40 -23.25 45.19
CA ASN A 30 24.95 -24.55 44.74
C ASN A 30 24.94 -24.70 43.22
N GLU A 31 26.00 -24.37 42.48
CA GLU A 31 27.29 -25.09 42.31
C GLU A 31 27.13 -26.55 41.85
N ASN A 32 27.54 -26.81 40.60
CA ASN A 32 28.44 -27.90 40.26
C ASN A 32 29.07 -27.61 38.89
N ALA A 33 30.38 -27.40 38.94
CA ALA A 33 31.29 -27.45 37.80
C ALA A 33 31.78 -28.89 37.62
N ALA A 34 31.93 -29.33 36.37
CA ALA A 34 32.91 -30.33 36.00
C ALA A 34 33.35 -30.03 34.57
N GLU A 35 34.66 -29.89 34.43
CA GLU A 35 35.43 -29.60 33.24
C GLU A 35 35.45 -30.83 32.33
N ASP A 36 35.47 -30.62 31.01
CA ASP A 36 36.16 -31.55 30.10
C ASP A 36 36.80 -30.77 28.95
N GLU A 37 38.01 -31.19 28.63
CA GLU A 37 39.05 -30.46 27.92
C GLU A 37 39.01 -30.70 26.40
N LEU A 38 39.69 -29.82 25.67
CA LEU A 38 39.63 -29.59 24.22
C LEU A 38 40.28 -30.70 23.36
N ALA A 39 39.74 -30.90 22.16
CA ALA A 39 40.51 -31.34 20.99
C ALA A 39 40.12 -30.52 19.73
N PRO A 40 41.08 -30.22 18.82
CA PRO A 40 40.93 -29.17 17.81
C PRO A 40 40.18 -29.66 16.58
N VAL A 41 39.10 -28.97 16.20
CA VAL A 41 38.42 -29.21 14.92
C VAL A 41 39.08 -28.33 13.86
N THR A 42 39.87 -28.97 12.99
CA THR A 42 40.54 -28.35 11.87
C THR A 42 39.56 -27.95 10.78
N ASP A 43 39.77 -26.74 10.29
CA ASP A 43 39.14 -26.04 9.17
C ASP A 43 39.15 -26.84 7.86
N THR A 44 37.98 -27.05 7.26
CA THR A 44 37.85 -27.23 5.79
C THR A 44 36.53 -26.62 5.31
N PRO A 45 36.56 -25.61 4.41
CA PRO A 45 35.35 -25.14 3.75
C PRO A 45 34.94 -26.14 2.65
N VAL A 46 33.73 -26.66 2.73
CA VAL A 46 33.10 -27.45 1.67
C VAL A 46 32.63 -26.49 0.57
N PRO A 47 33.14 -26.54 -0.67
CA PRO A 47 32.61 -25.74 -1.76
C PRO A 47 31.29 -26.35 -2.24
N LEU A 48 30.17 -25.68 -1.95
CA LEU A 48 28.88 -25.98 -2.58
C LEU A 48 28.90 -25.46 -4.02
N SER A 49 29.41 -26.28 -4.94
CA SER A 49 29.27 -26.09 -6.38
C SER A 49 27.82 -26.35 -6.80
N MET A 50 27.00 -25.30 -6.87
CA MET A 50 25.71 -25.36 -7.56
C MET A 50 25.95 -25.33 -9.08
N PRO A 51 25.46 -26.30 -9.86
CA PRO A 51 25.50 -26.19 -11.32
C PRO A 51 24.56 -25.06 -11.77
N PRO A 52 24.93 -24.27 -12.80
CA PRO A 52 24.00 -23.32 -13.40
C PRO A 52 22.93 -24.10 -14.20
N THR A 53 21.76 -24.29 -13.62
CA THR A 53 20.56 -24.70 -14.38
C THR A 53 20.07 -23.50 -15.17
N SER A 54 20.63 -23.34 -16.36
CA SER A 54 20.05 -22.51 -17.43
C SER A 54 18.65 -23.04 -17.73
N PRO A 55 17.57 -22.23 -17.65
CA PRO A 55 16.26 -22.70 -18.06
C PRO A 55 16.29 -22.94 -19.57
N ALA A 56 16.08 -24.20 -19.95
CA ALA A 56 15.84 -24.59 -21.32
C ALA A 56 14.69 -23.74 -21.89
N VAL A 57 14.96 -23.04 -22.97
CA VAL A 57 13.97 -22.32 -23.77
C VAL A 57 13.04 -23.38 -24.37
N THR A 58 11.95 -23.68 -23.67
CA THR A 58 10.79 -24.35 -24.25
C THR A 58 10.04 -23.31 -25.05
N THR A 59 10.19 -23.37 -26.38
CA THR A 59 9.33 -22.66 -27.34
C THR A 59 7.91 -23.18 -27.22
N ALA A 60 7.10 -22.52 -26.37
CA ALA A 60 5.64 -22.62 -26.42
C ALA A 60 5.13 -21.83 -27.64
N PRO A 61 4.02 -22.26 -28.28
CA PRO A 61 3.50 -21.61 -29.47
C PRO A 61 3.11 -20.15 -29.16
N GLU A 62 3.80 -19.24 -29.82
CA GLU A 62 3.65 -17.78 -29.72
C GLU A 62 2.35 -17.35 -30.41
N ASN A 63 1.22 -17.55 -29.74
CA ASN A 63 0.00 -16.76 -29.96
C ASN A 63 0.03 -15.56 -29.01
N THR A 64 1.13 -14.79 -29.00
CA THR A 64 1.18 -13.54 -28.27
C THR A 64 0.37 -12.53 -29.07
N PRO A 65 -0.78 -12.02 -28.56
CA PRO A 65 -1.46 -10.92 -29.24
C PRO A 65 -0.47 -9.76 -29.38
N THR A 66 -0.40 -9.20 -30.58
CA THR A 66 0.42 -8.02 -30.86
C THR A 66 0.14 -6.97 -29.79
N PRO A 67 1.17 -6.43 -29.09
CA PRO A 67 0.97 -5.39 -28.10
C PRO A 67 0.21 -4.22 -28.71
N ASP A 68 -0.83 -3.74 -28.03
CA ASP A 68 -1.58 -2.57 -28.47
C ASP A 68 -0.60 -1.37 -28.60
N PRO A 69 -0.45 -0.76 -29.78
CA PRO A 69 0.52 0.32 -29.99
C PRO A 69 0.21 1.57 -29.16
N ASN A 70 -1.00 1.70 -28.61
CA ASN A 70 -1.38 2.80 -27.73
C ASN A 70 -1.18 2.50 -26.25
N LEU A 71 -0.84 1.27 -25.86
CA LEU A 71 -0.57 0.94 -24.46
C LEU A 71 0.76 1.58 -24.02
N VAL A 72 0.69 2.48 -23.03
CA VAL A 72 1.85 3.17 -22.46
C VAL A 72 2.42 2.39 -21.27
N SER A 73 1.55 1.91 -20.38
CA SER A 73 1.93 1.08 -19.22
C SER A 73 0.76 0.25 -18.74
N SER A 74 1.06 -0.83 -17.99
CA SER A 74 0.04 -1.62 -17.29
C SER A 74 0.61 -2.20 -16.01
N PHE A 75 -0.08 -2.01 -14.90
CA PHE A 75 0.28 -2.57 -13.61
C PHE A 75 -0.90 -3.30 -12.99
N ALA A 76 -0.63 -4.41 -12.29
CA ALA A 76 -1.64 -5.17 -11.58
C ALA A 76 -1.22 -5.50 -10.15
N THR A 77 -2.21 -5.60 -9.27
CA THR A 77 -2.01 -6.10 -7.91
C THR A 77 -3.04 -7.18 -7.59
N VAL A 78 -2.60 -8.22 -6.88
CA VAL A 78 -3.44 -9.35 -6.51
C VAL A 78 -4.39 -8.98 -5.36
N ILE A 79 -5.64 -9.39 -5.48
CA ILE A 79 -6.67 -9.29 -4.44
C ILE A 79 -6.59 -10.56 -3.58
N TYR A 80 -5.79 -10.54 -2.52
CA TYR A 80 -5.67 -11.67 -1.59
C TYR A 80 -6.89 -11.83 -0.67
N ASP A 81 -7.42 -10.71 -0.16
CA ASP A 81 -8.63 -10.70 0.67
C ASP A 81 -9.87 -10.63 -0.23
N LYS A 82 -10.55 -11.78 -0.35
CA LYS A 82 -11.76 -11.97 -1.17
C LYS A 82 -13.06 -11.56 -0.47
N ASN A 83 -12.99 -10.87 0.66
CA ASN A 83 -14.19 -10.38 1.32
C ASN A 83 -15.06 -9.56 0.35
N GLU A 84 -16.33 -9.93 0.21
CA GLU A 84 -17.23 -9.36 -0.79
C GLU A 84 -17.38 -7.83 -0.67
N ASN A 85 -17.44 -7.30 0.55
CA ASN A 85 -17.52 -5.85 0.77
C ASN A 85 -16.27 -5.13 0.28
N ARG A 86 -15.10 -5.72 0.52
CA ARG A 86 -13.81 -5.19 0.05
C ARG A 86 -13.75 -5.19 -1.48
N VAL A 87 -14.11 -6.31 -2.11
CA VAL A 87 -14.12 -6.44 -3.57
C VAL A 87 -15.13 -5.47 -4.20
N ASN A 88 -16.32 -5.33 -3.61
CA ASN A 88 -17.32 -4.32 -4.00
C ASN A 88 -16.74 -2.90 -3.96
N ASN A 89 -16.06 -2.53 -2.88
CA ASN A 89 -15.45 -1.19 -2.76
C ASN A 89 -14.37 -0.95 -3.81
N ILE A 90 -13.57 -1.96 -4.13
CA ILE A 90 -12.56 -1.89 -5.20
C ILE A 90 -13.23 -1.68 -6.56
N LYS A 91 -14.31 -2.41 -6.86
CA LYS A 91 -15.07 -2.27 -8.11
C LYS A 91 -15.65 -0.87 -8.27
N ILE A 92 -16.32 -0.33 -7.23
CA ILE A 92 -16.86 1.03 -7.27
C ILE A 92 -15.76 2.06 -7.55
N ALA A 93 -14.62 1.97 -6.86
CA ALA A 93 -13.53 2.91 -7.10
C ALA A 93 -12.85 2.73 -8.47
N ALA A 94 -12.80 1.51 -9.00
CA ALA A 94 -12.30 1.23 -10.33
C ALA A 94 -13.21 1.81 -11.41
N GLU A 95 -14.53 1.68 -11.25
CA GLU A 95 -15.53 2.26 -12.15
C GLU A 95 -15.44 3.79 -12.23
N GLU A 96 -15.20 4.46 -11.10
CA GLU A 96 -15.02 5.93 -11.06
C GLU A 96 -13.71 6.39 -11.75
N LEU A 97 -12.71 5.51 -11.87
CA LEU A 97 -11.43 5.81 -12.51
C LEU A 97 -11.42 5.45 -14.00
N ASP A 98 -12.15 4.40 -14.39
CA ASP A 98 -12.11 3.87 -15.74
C ASP A 98 -12.60 4.90 -16.76
N GLY A 99 -11.81 5.08 -17.82
CA GLY A 99 -12.09 6.06 -18.87
C GLY A 99 -11.68 7.50 -18.53
N THR A 100 -11.05 7.76 -17.37
CA THR A 100 -10.55 9.10 -17.06
C THR A 100 -9.51 9.52 -18.08
N ILE A 101 -9.73 10.67 -18.72
CA ILE A 101 -8.79 11.30 -19.65
C ILE A 101 -8.02 12.40 -18.89
N ILE A 102 -6.71 12.46 -19.11
CA ILE A 102 -5.83 13.48 -18.51
C ILE A 102 -5.07 14.16 -19.64
N GLU A 103 -5.31 15.45 -19.84
CA GLU A 103 -4.72 16.24 -20.92
C GLU A 103 -3.23 16.54 -20.70
N PRO A 104 -2.46 16.86 -21.75
CA PRO A 104 -1.08 17.31 -21.62
C PRO A 104 -0.93 18.43 -20.60
N GLY A 105 -0.09 18.21 -19.59
CA GLY A 105 0.20 19.19 -18.54
C GLY A 105 -0.79 19.22 -17.37
N GLU A 106 -1.92 18.51 -17.46
CA GLU A 106 -2.93 18.43 -16.39
C GLU A 106 -2.43 17.60 -15.19
N ILE A 107 -2.91 17.95 -13.99
CA ILE A 107 -2.67 17.19 -12.76
C ILE A 107 -3.93 16.41 -12.43
N PHE A 108 -3.80 15.09 -12.40
CA PHE A 108 -4.83 14.20 -11.89
C PHE A 108 -4.81 14.14 -10.36
N SER A 109 -6.00 14.02 -9.75
CA SER A 109 -6.19 13.74 -8.32
C SER A 109 -7.08 12.53 -8.12
N PHE A 110 -6.58 11.53 -7.38
CA PHE A 110 -7.33 10.33 -7.08
C PHE A 110 -8.58 10.61 -6.23
N ASN A 111 -8.47 11.52 -5.25
CA ASN A 111 -9.60 11.87 -4.39
C ASN A 111 -10.65 12.74 -5.10
N GLU A 112 -10.26 13.61 -6.02
CA GLU A 112 -11.21 14.38 -6.82
C GLU A 112 -11.99 13.48 -7.78
N THR A 113 -11.31 12.53 -8.44
CA THR A 113 -11.96 11.58 -9.37
C THR A 113 -12.85 10.57 -8.64
N VAL A 114 -12.36 9.89 -7.62
CA VAL A 114 -13.14 8.82 -6.94
C VAL A 114 -14.15 9.38 -5.92
N GLY A 115 -13.87 10.57 -5.37
CA GLY A 115 -14.73 11.23 -4.39
C GLY A 115 -14.75 10.60 -3.00
N ARG A 116 -15.72 11.02 -2.17
CA ARG A 116 -15.85 10.54 -0.77
C ARG A 116 -16.39 9.10 -0.72
N ARG A 117 -15.82 8.27 0.16
CA ARG A 117 -16.21 6.86 0.31
C ARG A 117 -17.33 6.77 1.35
N THR A 118 -18.58 6.65 0.89
CA THR A 118 -19.75 6.65 1.78
C THR A 118 -20.72 5.50 1.48
N LYS A 119 -21.56 5.15 2.46
CA LYS A 119 -22.57 4.09 2.30
C LYS A 119 -23.58 4.43 1.19
N GLU A 120 -23.90 5.71 1.01
CA GLU A 120 -24.82 6.20 -0.02
C GLU A 120 -24.25 6.01 -1.44
N LYS A 121 -22.92 6.10 -1.61
CA LYS A 121 -22.25 5.75 -2.87
C LYS A 121 -22.03 4.24 -3.03
N GLY A 122 -22.63 3.40 -2.16
CA GLY A 122 -22.52 1.95 -2.21
C GLY A 122 -21.26 1.36 -1.55
N TYR A 123 -20.41 2.17 -0.93
CA TYR A 123 -19.26 1.65 -0.19
C TYR A 123 -19.71 0.91 1.08
N LYS A 124 -19.09 -0.24 1.31
CA LYS A 124 -19.41 -1.13 2.43
C LYS A 124 -18.27 -1.15 3.44
N GLU A 125 -18.58 -1.59 4.66
CA GLU A 125 -17.58 -1.80 5.69
C GLU A 125 -16.72 -3.01 5.37
N ALA A 126 -15.40 -2.78 5.34
CA ALA A 126 -14.39 -3.79 5.11
C ALA A 126 -13.20 -3.50 6.03
N THR A 127 -12.20 -4.39 6.00
CA THR A 127 -10.98 -4.19 6.78
C THR A 127 -10.23 -2.95 6.27
N ILE A 128 -9.92 -2.04 7.19
CA ILE A 128 -9.07 -0.87 6.98
C ILE A 128 -7.89 -0.93 7.94
N PHE A 129 -6.86 -0.12 7.68
CA PHE A 129 -5.74 0.06 8.60
C PHE A 129 -5.72 1.50 9.09
N VAL A 130 -5.83 1.69 10.41
CA VAL A 130 -5.74 2.98 11.08
C VAL A 130 -4.52 2.91 11.99
N ASP A 131 -3.56 3.81 11.81
CA ASP A 131 -2.30 3.85 12.57
C ASP A 131 -1.56 2.51 12.63
N GLY A 132 -1.71 1.68 11.59
CA GLY A 132 -1.07 0.38 11.49
C GLY A 132 -1.81 -0.77 12.19
N GLU A 133 -3.00 -0.51 12.75
CA GLU A 133 -3.87 -1.53 13.34
C GLU A 133 -5.05 -1.86 12.42
N LYS A 134 -5.49 -3.12 12.44
CA LYS A 134 -6.67 -3.57 11.69
C LYS A 134 -7.92 -3.04 12.37
N SER A 135 -8.77 -2.37 11.60
CA SER A 135 -10.10 -1.94 12.02
C SER A 135 -11.13 -2.23 10.93
N LYS A 136 -12.41 -1.96 11.21
CA LYS A 136 -13.49 -1.97 10.21
C LYS A 136 -13.89 -0.55 9.88
N GLY A 137 -14.06 -0.27 8.61
CA GLY A 137 -14.53 1.03 8.14
C GLY A 137 -15.00 0.99 6.70
N VAL A 138 -15.75 2.02 6.33
CA VAL A 138 -16.30 2.18 4.98
C VAL A 138 -15.18 2.43 3.98
N GLY A 139 -15.17 1.68 2.87
CA GLY A 139 -14.16 1.86 1.82
C GLY A 139 -12.84 1.12 2.08
N GLY A 140 -12.84 0.01 2.82
CA GLY A 140 -11.68 -0.89 2.82
C GLY A 140 -11.38 -1.42 1.41
N GLY A 141 -10.11 -1.44 1.03
CA GLY A 141 -9.62 -1.83 -0.31
C GLY A 141 -9.14 -0.67 -1.20
N ILE A 142 -9.47 0.57 -0.87
CA ILE A 142 -9.26 1.73 -1.76
C ILE A 142 -7.78 2.09 -1.97
N CYS A 143 -6.94 1.92 -0.95
CA CYS A 143 -5.51 2.11 -1.11
C CYS A 143 -4.87 1.09 -2.07
N GLN A 144 -5.47 -0.09 -2.27
CA GLN A 144 -4.97 -1.02 -3.28
C GLN A 144 -5.17 -0.44 -4.69
N VAL A 145 -6.34 0.16 -4.95
CA VAL A 145 -6.64 0.83 -6.22
C VAL A 145 -5.66 1.98 -6.47
N SER A 146 -5.43 2.82 -5.46
CA SER A 146 -4.46 3.91 -5.55
C SER A 146 -3.03 3.40 -5.78
N THR A 147 -2.59 2.36 -5.07
CA THR A 147 -1.29 1.72 -5.31
C THR A 147 -1.16 1.19 -6.74
N THR A 148 -2.17 0.51 -7.27
CA THR A 148 -2.11 -0.02 -8.65
C THR A 148 -1.98 1.12 -9.66
N LEU A 149 -2.79 2.18 -9.52
CA LEU A 149 -2.71 3.36 -10.38
C LEU A 149 -1.37 4.08 -10.26
N TYR A 150 -0.83 4.22 -9.05
CA TYR A 150 0.47 4.84 -8.80
C TYR A 150 1.59 4.17 -9.57
N ASN A 151 1.64 2.83 -9.55
CA ASN A 151 2.67 2.09 -10.27
C ASN A 151 2.47 2.16 -11.79
N ALA A 152 1.23 2.10 -12.28
CA ALA A 152 0.96 2.32 -13.70
C ALA A 152 1.42 3.73 -14.15
N ALA A 153 1.16 4.76 -13.34
CA ALA A 153 1.59 6.14 -13.61
C ALA A 153 3.12 6.29 -13.59
N LEU A 154 3.80 5.63 -12.63
CA LEU A 154 5.26 5.59 -12.59
C LEU A 154 5.86 4.94 -13.83
N GLU A 155 5.35 3.77 -14.23
CA GLU A 155 5.82 3.03 -15.39
C GLU A 155 5.55 3.79 -16.70
N ALA A 156 4.45 4.54 -16.77
CA ALA A 156 4.18 5.46 -17.87
C ALA A 156 5.12 6.69 -17.91
N GLY A 157 5.95 6.89 -16.88
CA GLY A 157 6.85 8.05 -16.77
C GLY A 157 6.11 9.37 -16.51
N LEU A 158 4.96 9.31 -15.83
CA LEU A 158 4.23 10.49 -15.39
C LEU A 158 4.89 11.07 -14.13
N LYS A 159 4.80 12.40 -13.95
CA LYS A 159 5.41 13.04 -12.78
C LYS A 159 4.50 12.93 -11.56
N ILE A 160 4.91 12.18 -10.55
CA ILE A 160 4.22 12.12 -9.27
C ILE A 160 4.35 13.47 -8.55
N VAL A 161 3.20 14.09 -8.26
CA VAL A 161 3.08 15.39 -7.57
C VAL A 161 2.86 15.17 -6.08
N GLU A 162 2.08 14.15 -5.72
CA GLU A 162 1.80 13.78 -4.35
C GLU A 162 1.65 12.27 -4.23
N ARG A 163 2.30 11.70 -3.21
CA ARG A 163 2.15 10.30 -2.83
C ARG A 163 2.50 10.15 -1.35
N HIS A 164 1.65 9.41 -0.64
CA HIS A 164 1.88 9.05 0.76
C HIS A 164 2.20 7.56 0.87
N ARG A 165 3.07 7.19 1.81
CA ARG A 165 3.31 5.78 2.13
C ARG A 165 2.31 5.32 3.20
N HIS A 166 2.00 4.03 3.20
CA HIS A 166 1.40 3.37 4.34
C HIS A 166 2.39 3.37 5.51
N SER A 167 1.87 3.40 6.74
CA SER A 167 2.69 3.25 7.95
C SER A 167 3.28 1.84 8.09
N ARG A 168 2.69 0.85 7.41
CA ARG A 168 3.12 -0.55 7.39
C ARG A 168 3.18 -1.05 5.96
N GLU A 169 4.00 -2.08 5.75
CA GLU A 169 4.08 -2.76 4.46
C GLU A 169 2.74 -3.42 4.11
N VAL A 170 2.39 -3.37 2.82
CA VAL A 170 1.20 -4.00 2.26
C VAL A 170 1.63 -5.21 1.44
N SER A 171 0.85 -6.29 1.47
CA SER A 171 1.27 -7.57 0.88
C SER A 171 1.12 -7.65 -0.65
N TYR A 172 0.41 -6.70 -1.26
CA TYR A 172 0.04 -6.73 -2.68
C TYR A 172 0.98 -5.94 -3.60
N VAL A 173 2.05 -5.35 -3.06
CA VAL A 173 3.10 -4.69 -3.85
C VAL A 173 4.43 -4.71 -3.12
N GLU A 174 5.53 -4.60 -3.85
CA GLU A 174 6.88 -4.49 -3.27
C GLU A 174 7.04 -3.25 -2.37
N LYS A 175 7.98 -3.33 -1.43
CA LYS A 175 8.28 -2.24 -0.49
C LYS A 175 8.60 -0.94 -1.23
N GLY A 176 7.94 0.14 -0.80
CA GLY A 176 8.16 1.47 -1.36
C GLY A 176 7.38 1.76 -2.62
N LYS A 177 6.65 0.79 -3.19
CA LYS A 177 5.76 0.97 -4.36
C LYS A 177 4.30 1.23 -3.98
N ASP A 178 4.00 1.46 -2.71
CA ASP A 178 2.65 1.67 -2.20
C ASP A 178 2.19 3.14 -2.26
N ALA A 179 0.90 3.40 -2.47
CA ALA A 179 0.31 4.73 -2.38
C ALA A 179 -0.92 4.71 -1.46
N ALA A 180 -0.81 5.38 -0.31
CA ALA A 180 -1.89 5.50 0.66
C ALA A 180 -2.73 6.75 0.35
N VAL A 181 -4.05 6.59 0.44
CA VAL A 181 -5.02 7.68 0.24
C VAL A 181 -6.04 7.69 1.36
N ALA A 182 -6.47 8.89 1.74
CA ALA A 182 -7.50 9.14 2.71
C ALA A 182 -8.20 10.43 2.30
N TYR A 183 -9.51 10.36 2.07
CA TYR A 183 -10.28 11.51 1.58
C TYR A 183 -10.07 12.73 2.50
N ASN A 184 -9.87 13.91 1.91
CA ASN A 184 -9.54 15.17 2.59
C ASN A 184 -8.21 15.23 3.37
N SER A 185 -7.31 14.24 3.27
CA SER A 185 -6.02 14.28 4.01
C SER A 185 -4.81 13.72 3.29
N LYS A 186 -4.95 12.64 2.51
CA LYS A 186 -3.86 12.03 1.74
C LYS A 186 -4.34 11.73 0.33
N ASP A 187 -3.62 12.22 -0.67
CA ASP A 187 -3.98 12.01 -2.07
C ASP A 187 -2.85 11.35 -2.88
N LEU A 188 -3.24 10.77 -4.01
CA LEU A 188 -2.33 10.42 -5.08
C LEU A 188 -2.56 11.42 -6.21
N ARG A 189 -1.55 12.23 -6.50
CA ARG A 189 -1.59 13.18 -7.62
C ARG A 189 -0.41 12.99 -8.53
N PHE A 190 -0.65 13.06 -9.83
CA PHE A 190 0.40 13.02 -10.83
C PHE A 190 0.05 13.91 -12.01
N LYS A 191 1.08 14.44 -12.67
CA LYS A 191 0.97 15.31 -13.82
C LYS A 191 1.19 14.49 -15.09
N ASN A 192 0.32 14.65 -16.08
CA ASN A 192 0.59 14.17 -17.43
C ASN A 192 1.71 15.02 -18.05
N THR A 193 2.92 14.46 -18.11
CA THR A 193 4.11 15.10 -18.70
C THR A 193 4.31 14.73 -20.17
N LYS A 194 3.37 13.99 -20.77
CA LYS A 194 3.36 13.69 -22.20
C LYS A 194 2.82 14.89 -22.99
N ASP A 195 3.08 14.87 -24.29
CA ASP A 195 2.56 15.81 -25.29
C ASP A 195 1.22 15.35 -25.91
N TYR A 196 0.63 14.28 -25.40
CA TYR A 196 -0.68 13.75 -25.80
C TYR A 196 -1.57 13.43 -24.58
N PRO A 197 -2.90 13.43 -24.75
CA PRO A 197 -3.80 12.99 -23.69
C PRO A 197 -3.61 11.49 -23.40
N ILE A 198 -3.79 11.13 -22.15
CA ILE A 198 -3.77 9.73 -21.70
C ILE A 198 -5.14 9.33 -21.18
N GLU A 199 -5.50 8.06 -21.34
CA GLU A 199 -6.72 7.46 -20.80
C GLU A 199 -6.35 6.39 -19.78
N ILE A 200 -6.95 6.45 -18.58
CA ILE A 200 -6.86 5.40 -17.57
C ILE A 200 -7.89 4.32 -17.91
N LYS A 201 -7.44 3.06 -18.01
CA LYS A 201 -8.30 1.89 -18.09
C LYS A 201 -8.12 1.01 -16.88
N VAL A 202 -9.23 0.59 -16.27
CA VAL A 202 -9.22 -0.24 -15.06
C VAL A 202 -10.01 -1.52 -15.31
N THR A 203 -9.42 -2.66 -14.98
CA THR A 203 -10.10 -3.95 -15.00
C THR A 203 -9.99 -4.58 -13.62
N VAL A 204 -11.11 -5.09 -13.11
CA VAL A 204 -11.16 -5.80 -11.83
C VAL A 204 -11.73 -7.19 -12.09
N THR A 205 -10.93 -8.21 -11.79
CA THR A 205 -11.36 -9.60 -11.75
C THR A 205 -11.59 -10.03 -10.31
N GLU A 206 -11.89 -11.30 -10.08
CA GLU A 206 -11.89 -11.84 -8.72
C GLU A 206 -10.47 -11.85 -8.12
N ASP A 207 -9.44 -11.93 -8.96
CA ASP A 207 -8.05 -12.19 -8.58
C ASP A 207 -7.15 -10.97 -8.56
N GLU A 208 -7.39 -10.00 -9.42
CA GLU A 208 -6.55 -8.83 -9.51
C GLU A 208 -7.33 -7.57 -9.86
N ILE A 209 -6.73 -6.45 -9.52
CA ILE A 209 -7.01 -5.18 -10.17
C ILE A 209 -5.85 -4.85 -11.09
N ARG A 210 -6.17 -4.46 -12.33
CA ARG A 210 -5.22 -3.98 -13.33
C ARG A 210 -5.57 -2.55 -13.72
N VAL A 211 -4.56 -1.71 -13.78
CA VAL A 211 -4.65 -0.35 -14.32
C VAL A 211 -3.70 -0.27 -15.51
N SER A 212 -4.24 0.14 -16.66
CA SER A 212 -3.49 0.38 -17.88
C SER A 212 -3.63 1.85 -18.28
N ILE A 213 -2.56 2.44 -18.77
CA ILE A 213 -2.54 3.82 -19.29
C ILE A 213 -2.37 3.74 -20.79
N TYR A 214 -3.28 4.35 -21.53
CA TYR A 214 -3.25 4.39 -22.99
C TYR A 214 -2.99 5.80 -23.49
N LYS A 215 -2.27 5.92 -24.60
CA LYS A 215 -2.25 7.13 -25.42
C LYS A 215 -3.63 7.31 -26.04
N LYS A 216 -4.23 8.48 -25.86
CA LYS A 216 -5.48 8.85 -26.51
C LYS A 216 -5.21 9.73 -27.73
N SER A 217 -5.67 9.30 -28.90
CA SER A 217 -5.66 10.15 -30.09
C SER A 217 -6.60 11.34 -29.87
N GLN A 218 -6.12 12.56 -30.12
CA GLN A 218 -6.98 13.73 -30.20
C GLN A 218 -7.90 13.57 -31.41
N LYS A 219 -9.21 13.77 -31.21
CA LYS A 219 -10.20 13.80 -32.29
C LYS A 219 -10.15 15.12 -33.04
#